data_AF-A0A7C6UR50-F1
#
_entry.id   AF-A0A7C6UR50-F1
#
_cell.length_a   1.000
_cell.length_b   1.000
_cell.length_c   1.000
_cell.angle_alpha   90.00
_cell.angle_beta   90.00
_cell.angle_gamma   90.00
#
_symmetry.space_group_name_H-M   'P 1'
#
loop_
_entity.id
_entity.type
_entity.pdbx_description
1 polymer ?
#
loop_
_entity_poly.entity_id
_entity_poly.type
_entity_poly.pdbx_seq_one_letter_code
_entity_poly.pdbx_strand_id
1 'polypeptide(L)'
;ESFGCIYSKEAPYEVLRTDDLSFLELRRLKTIEDLVDKYSGPHFQNSLDYLMRGGKSPFRFFFEFAEKWEEAGFHWLNHSLMGLYKILAEFFAEENPDLKAWLKYDFRKNEPRRQTPRWLGGLPNRQRENDLIRSREIFNYLPELKDLRPREIGRRIFVEEFPWRAGSELILFYFPPGRRSARTFRLS
;
A
#
# COMPACT_ATOMS: atom_id res chain seq x y z
N GLU A 1 11.11 -42.43 -12.46
CA GLU A 1 10.28 -42.45 -11.23
C GLU A 1 9.01 -41.65 -11.50
N SER A 2 7.85 -42.15 -11.05
CA SER A 2 6.53 -41.58 -11.32
C SER A 2 6.08 -40.82 -10.07
N PHE A 3 5.92 -39.49 -10.16
CA PHE A 3 5.67 -38.56 -9.05
C PHE A 3 4.27 -38.65 -8.39
N GLY A 4 3.59 -39.79 -8.45
CA GLY A 4 2.37 -40.04 -7.65
C GLY A 4 1.22 -39.04 -7.85
N CYS A 5 1.19 -38.28 -8.94
CA CYS A 5 0.27 -37.17 -9.10
C CYS A 5 -1.19 -37.65 -9.24
N ILE A 6 -2.05 -37.23 -8.29
CA ILE A 6 -3.51 -37.44 -8.36
C ILE A 6 -4.16 -36.16 -8.91
N TYR A 7 -4.83 -36.29 -10.05
CA TYR A 7 -5.52 -35.18 -10.73
C TYR A 7 -7.04 -35.40 -10.73
N SER A 8 -7.82 -34.31 -10.69
CA SER A 8 -9.25 -34.31 -11.01
C SER A 8 -9.48 -34.79 -12.45
N LYS A 9 -10.55 -35.55 -12.71
CA LYS A 9 -10.93 -35.99 -14.07
C LYS A 9 -11.71 -34.93 -14.86
N GLU A 10 -12.08 -33.80 -14.25
CA GLU A 10 -12.80 -32.71 -14.90
C GLU A 10 -12.05 -31.37 -14.74
N ALA A 11 -12.10 -30.55 -15.79
CA ALA A 11 -11.33 -29.31 -15.91
C ALA A 11 -11.86 -28.19 -14.97
N PRO A 12 -10.97 -27.29 -14.49
CA PRO A 12 -9.52 -27.26 -14.71
C PRO A 12 -8.76 -28.11 -13.68
N TYR A 13 -7.71 -28.81 -14.11
CA TYR A 13 -6.94 -29.76 -13.32
C TYR A 13 -6.26 -29.10 -12.11
N GLU A 14 -6.88 -29.21 -10.94
CA GLU A 14 -6.25 -28.87 -9.66
C GLU A 14 -5.40 -30.06 -9.20
N VAL A 15 -4.11 -29.82 -8.93
CA VAL A 15 -3.21 -30.81 -8.34
C VAL A 15 -3.64 -31.05 -6.90
N LEU A 16 -4.09 -32.26 -6.57
CA LEU A 16 -4.70 -32.56 -5.26
C LEU A 16 -3.66 -32.88 -4.17
N ARG A 17 -2.53 -33.49 -4.55
CA ARG A 17 -1.41 -33.85 -3.66
C ARG A 17 -0.23 -34.33 -4.51
N THR A 18 0.99 -34.07 -4.08
CA THR A 18 2.19 -34.83 -4.50
C THR A 18 2.74 -35.57 -3.28
N ASP A 19 3.62 -36.55 -3.45
CA ASP A 19 4.15 -37.35 -2.31
C ASP A 19 4.89 -36.49 -1.25
N ASP A 20 5.23 -35.24 -1.58
CA ASP A 20 5.99 -34.33 -0.71
C ASP A 20 5.17 -33.16 -0.11
N LEU A 21 3.91 -32.93 -0.55
CA LEU A 21 3.08 -31.81 -0.06
C LEU A 21 1.63 -32.23 0.15
N SER A 22 1.15 -32.08 1.38
CA SER A 22 -0.25 -32.25 1.75
C SER A 22 -1.16 -31.24 1.05
N PHE A 23 -2.44 -31.58 0.92
CA PHE A 23 -3.47 -30.68 0.39
C PHE A 23 -3.52 -29.34 1.15
N LEU A 24 -3.25 -29.36 2.45
CA LEU A 24 -3.21 -28.16 3.29
C LEU A 24 -2.05 -27.24 2.91
N GLU A 25 -0.88 -27.79 2.61
CA GLU A 25 0.28 -27.02 2.16
C GLU A 25 0.07 -26.44 0.76
N LEU A 26 -0.55 -27.19 -0.15
CA LEU A 26 -0.92 -26.68 -1.48
C LEU A 26 -1.92 -25.51 -1.38
N ARG A 27 -2.93 -25.62 -0.51
CA ARG A 27 -3.88 -24.53 -0.25
C ARG A 27 -3.18 -23.29 0.31
N ARG A 28 -2.25 -23.47 1.26
CA ARG A 28 -1.45 -22.39 1.84
C ARG A 28 -0.65 -21.64 0.78
N LEU A 29 -0.01 -22.35 -0.15
CA LEU A 29 0.75 -21.75 -1.25
C LEU A 29 -0.12 -20.88 -2.15
N LYS A 30 -1.36 -21.31 -2.44
CA LYS A 30 -2.32 -20.51 -3.21
C LYS A 30 -2.71 -19.22 -2.50
N THR A 31 -2.92 -19.27 -1.18
CA THR A 31 -3.19 -18.06 -0.39
C THR A 31 -2.00 -17.10 -0.43
N ILE A 32 -0.77 -17.63 -0.34
CA ILE A 32 0.45 -16.82 -0.42
C ILE A 32 0.55 -16.13 -1.79
N GLU A 33 0.36 -16.87 -2.89
CA GLU A 33 0.36 -16.32 -4.25
C GLU A 33 -0.67 -15.19 -4.41
N ASP A 34 -1.90 -15.43 -3.97
CA ASP A 34 -2.98 -14.44 -4.01
C ASP A 34 -2.67 -13.17 -3.18
N LEU A 35 -2.02 -13.33 -2.02
CA LEU A 35 -1.56 -12.18 -1.22
C LEU A 35 -0.42 -11.42 -1.89
N VAL A 36 0.53 -12.12 -2.51
CA VAL A 36 1.60 -11.50 -3.28
C VAL A 36 1.01 -10.65 -4.41
N ASP A 37 0.06 -11.19 -5.18
CA ASP A 37 -0.60 -10.46 -6.25
C ASP A 37 -1.35 -9.21 -5.76
N LYS A 38 -2.02 -9.32 -4.60
CA LYS A 38 -2.74 -8.20 -3.99
C LYS A 38 -1.83 -7.08 -3.48
N TYR A 39 -0.68 -7.43 -2.91
CA TYR A 39 0.14 -6.49 -2.14
C TYR A 39 1.46 -6.08 -2.81
N SER A 40 2.00 -6.84 -3.77
CA SER A 40 3.26 -6.51 -4.45
C SER A 40 3.15 -5.35 -5.47
N GLY A 41 1.95 -4.78 -5.63
CA GLY A 41 1.74 -3.59 -6.45
C GLY A 41 2.28 -2.28 -5.83
N PRO A 42 2.25 -1.17 -6.58
CA PRO A 42 2.79 0.12 -6.15
C PRO A 42 2.07 0.73 -4.94
N HIS A 43 0.88 0.24 -4.61
CA HIS A 43 0.05 0.73 -3.51
C HIS A 43 0.53 0.30 -2.12
N PHE A 44 1.49 -0.62 -2.00
CA PHE A 44 2.00 -1.07 -0.70
C PHE A 44 3.51 -1.16 -0.66
N GLN A 45 4.21 -0.67 -1.69
CA GLN A 45 5.65 -0.85 -1.82
C GLN A 45 6.41 -0.38 -0.57
N ASN A 46 6.18 0.84 -0.09
CA ASN A 46 6.93 1.38 1.05
C ASN A 46 6.52 0.71 2.36
N SER A 47 5.24 0.34 2.48
CA SER A 47 4.69 -0.38 3.63
C SER A 47 5.26 -1.80 3.74
N LEU A 48 5.34 -2.54 2.65
CA LEU A 48 5.96 -3.86 2.59
C LEU A 48 7.47 -3.77 2.84
N ASP A 49 8.15 -2.83 2.19
CA ASP A 49 9.58 -2.58 2.45
C ASP A 49 9.84 -2.31 3.92
N TYR A 50 8.94 -1.57 4.59
CA TYR A 50 9.00 -1.32 6.03
C TYR A 50 8.77 -2.58 6.88
N LEU A 51 7.72 -3.36 6.59
CA LEU A 51 7.38 -4.58 7.33
C LEU A 51 8.45 -5.68 7.20
N MET A 52 9.16 -5.69 6.08
CA MET A 52 10.24 -6.66 5.81
C MET A 52 11.63 -6.15 6.22
N ARG A 53 11.74 -4.96 6.82
CA ARG A 53 13.02 -4.47 7.37
C ARG A 53 13.59 -5.45 8.39
N GLY A 54 14.92 -5.47 8.51
CA GLY A 54 15.61 -6.40 9.40
C GLY A 54 15.85 -7.79 8.81
N GLY A 55 15.70 -7.96 7.49
CA GLY A 55 16.11 -9.18 6.78
C GLY A 55 15.06 -10.29 6.77
N LYS A 56 13.79 -9.97 7.03
CA LYS A 56 12.71 -10.95 6.82
C LYS A 56 12.63 -11.31 5.33
N SER A 57 12.72 -12.59 5.02
CA SER A 57 12.48 -13.08 3.66
C SER A 57 11.05 -12.74 3.21
N PRO A 58 10.83 -12.26 1.98
CA PRO A 58 9.49 -12.01 1.46
C PRO A 58 8.58 -13.24 1.58
N PHE A 59 9.09 -14.43 1.28
CA PHE A 59 8.32 -15.67 1.42
C PHE A 59 7.84 -15.88 2.86
N ARG A 60 8.73 -15.69 3.84
CA ARG A 60 8.37 -15.84 5.25
C ARG A 60 7.31 -14.82 5.69
N PHE A 61 7.44 -13.56 5.26
CA PHE A 61 6.44 -12.54 5.54
C PHE A 61 5.07 -12.93 4.97
N PHE A 62 4.99 -13.30 3.70
CA PHE A 62 3.72 -13.67 3.09
C PHE A 62 3.15 -14.99 3.63
N PHE A 63 4.01 -15.91 4.08
CA PHE A 63 3.57 -17.12 4.79
C PHE A 63 2.87 -16.76 6.10
N GLU A 64 3.51 -15.97 6.98
CA GLU A 64 2.93 -15.50 8.25
C GLU A 64 1.66 -14.66 8.01
N PHE A 65 1.62 -13.87 6.93
CA PHE A 65 0.44 -13.11 6.54
C PHE A 65 -0.69 -14.01 6.06
N ALA A 66 -0.40 -15.06 5.28
CA ALA A 66 -1.40 -16.04 4.86
C ALA A 66 -2.05 -16.75 6.05
N GLU A 67 -1.30 -17.05 7.12
CA GLU A 67 -1.84 -17.63 8.36
C GLU A 67 -2.91 -16.74 8.97
N LYS A 68 -2.58 -15.48 9.24
CA LYS A 68 -3.54 -14.48 9.76
C LYS A 68 -4.74 -14.29 8.82
N TRP A 69 -4.49 -14.27 7.51
CA TRP A 69 -5.53 -14.08 6.49
C TRP A 69 -6.54 -15.23 6.43
N GLU A 70 -6.06 -16.47 6.58
CA GLU A 70 -6.92 -17.64 6.62
C GLU A 70 -7.71 -17.74 7.93
N GLU A 71 -7.07 -17.49 9.07
CA GLU A 71 -7.71 -17.46 10.39
C GLU A 71 -8.84 -16.43 10.46
N ALA A 72 -8.64 -15.26 9.82
CA ALA A 72 -9.66 -14.22 9.71
C ALA A 72 -10.74 -14.52 8.65
N GLY A 73 -10.63 -15.62 7.88
CA GLY A 73 -11.59 -16.00 6.84
C GLY A 73 -11.58 -15.10 5.60
N PHE A 74 -10.57 -14.24 5.42
CA PHE A 74 -10.53 -13.25 4.34
C PHE A 74 -10.35 -13.85 2.94
N HIS A 75 -9.89 -15.10 2.82
CA HIS A 75 -9.77 -15.82 1.56
C HIS A 75 -11.12 -16.12 0.90
N TRP A 76 -12.23 -16.05 1.63
CA TRP A 76 -13.58 -16.21 1.09
C TRP A 76 -14.20 -14.92 0.56
N LEU A 77 -13.51 -13.78 0.69
CA LEU A 77 -14.07 -12.46 0.43
C LEU A 77 -13.34 -11.75 -0.70
N ASN A 78 -14.08 -10.92 -1.43
CA ASN A 78 -13.49 -9.94 -2.33
C ASN A 78 -13.10 -8.68 -1.56
N HIS A 79 -11.89 -8.18 -1.82
CA HIS A 79 -11.34 -7.03 -1.09
C HIS A 79 -11.15 -5.84 -2.02
N SER A 80 -11.73 -4.70 -1.65
CA SER A 80 -11.38 -3.44 -2.29
C SER A 80 -9.96 -3.03 -1.88
N LEU A 81 -9.30 -2.20 -2.69
CA LEU A 81 -7.99 -1.63 -2.34
C LEU A 81 -7.99 -0.95 -0.97
N MET A 82 -9.05 -0.20 -0.64
CA MET A 82 -9.19 0.43 0.69
C MET A 82 -9.35 -0.61 1.81
N GLY A 83 -9.99 -1.74 1.52
CA GLY A 83 -10.05 -2.88 2.43
C GLY A 83 -8.66 -3.47 2.68
N LEU A 84 -7.87 -3.66 1.64
CA LEU A 84 -6.50 -4.17 1.75
C LEU A 84 -5.60 -3.28 2.62
N TYR A 85 -5.72 -1.94 2.49
CA TYR A 85 -5.06 -0.99 3.39
C TYR A 85 -5.46 -1.18 4.85
N LYS A 86 -6.76 -1.39 5.12
CA LYS A 86 -7.25 -1.60 6.49
C LYS A 86 -6.76 -2.92 7.08
N ILE A 87 -6.82 -4.00 6.30
CA ILE A 87 -6.39 -5.33 6.75
C ILE A 87 -4.89 -5.31 7.09
N LEU A 88 -4.07 -4.69 6.24
CA LEU A 88 -2.63 -4.61 6.53
C LEU A 88 -2.35 -3.78 7.79
N ALA A 89 -3.10 -2.69 8.01
CA ALA A 89 -3.01 -1.93 9.25
C ALA A 89 -3.49 -2.74 10.47
N GLU A 90 -4.58 -3.49 10.34
CA GLU A 90 -5.16 -4.30 11.41
C GLU A 90 -4.20 -5.38 11.90
N PHE A 91 -3.56 -6.10 10.99
CA PHE A 91 -2.69 -7.22 11.36
C PHE A 91 -1.31 -6.80 11.86
N PHE A 92 -0.80 -5.64 11.45
CA PHE A 92 0.61 -5.32 11.65
C PHE A 92 0.88 -3.97 12.33
N ALA A 93 -0.08 -3.04 12.42
CA ALA A 93 0.22 -1.69 12.92
C ALA A 93 0.48 -1.62 14.43
N GLU A 94 -0.02 -2.57 15.22
CA GLU A 94 0.20 -2.58 16.67
C GLU A 94 1.68 -2.79 17.01
N GLU A 95 2.33 -3.74 16.33
CA GLU A 95 3.76 -4.04 16.51
C GLU A 95 4.67 -3.11 15.69
N ASN A 96 4.12 -2.42 14.69
CA ASN A 96 4.87 -1.63 13.73
C ASN A 96 4.36 -0.17 13.71
N PRO A 97 4.84 0.70 14.62
CA PRO A 97 4.25 2.01 14.88
C PRO A 97 4.29 2.97 13.70
N ASP A 98 5.25 2.84 12.78
CA ASP A 98 5.34 3.70 11.60
C ASP A 98 4.52 3.17 10.42
N LEU A 99 3.88 1.99 10.54
CA LEU A 99 3.19 1.34 9.43
C LEU A 99 2.06 2.21 8.88
N LYS A 100 1.25 2.82 9.75
CA LYS A 100 0.14 3.68 9.30
C LYS A 100 0.64 4.90 8.52
N ALA A 101 1.81 5.44 8.87
CA ALA A 101 2.42 6.53 8.12
C ALA A 101 2.93 6.05 6.75
N TRP A 102 3.51 4.86 6.65
CA TRP A 102 3.87 4.25 5.35
C TRP A 102 2.65 3.94 4.48
N LEU A 103 1.57 3.41 5.06
CA LEU A 103 0.32 3.16 4.34
C LEU A 103 -0.28 4.45 3.81
N LYS A 104 -0.27 5.52 4.62
CA LYS A 104 -0.67 6.87 4.20
C LYS A 104 0.21 7.33 3.03
N TYR A 105 1.52 7.10 3.09
CA TYR A 105 2.46 7.53 2.06
C TYR A 105 2.18 6.82 0.75
N ASP A 106 2.06 5.49 0.77
CA ASP A 106 1.74 4.71 -0.43
C ASP A 106 0.37 5.09 -1.02
N PHE A 107 -0.63 5.31 -0.17
CA PHE A 107 -1.94 5.78 -0.59
C PHE A 107 -1.84 7.14 -1.29
N ARG A 108 -1.11 8.10 -0.71
CA ARG A 108 -0.90 9.42 -1.32
C ARG A 108 -0.04 9.41 -2.55
N LYS A 109 0.90 8.47 -2.67
CA LYS A 109 1.73 8.35 -3.86
C LYS A 109 0.93 7.88 -5.07
N ASN A 110 -0.16 7.13 -4.87
CA ASN A 110 -0.85 6.42 -5.96
C ASN A 110 -2.35 6.75 -6.12
N GLU A 111 -2.96 7.55 -5.24
CA GLU A 111 -4.39 7.88 -5.28
C GLU A 111 -4.66 9.39 -5.49
N PRO A 112 -4.41 9.95 -6.69
CA PRO A 112 -4.46 11.40 -6.98
C PRO A 112 -5.81 12.08 -6.77
N ARG A 113 -6.90 11.31 -6.76
CA ARG A 113 -8.27 11.84 -6.79
C ARG A 113 -9.04 11.63 -5.50
N ARG A 114 -8.49 10.82 -4.59
CA ARG A 114 -9.16 10.50 -3.32
C ARG A 114 -8.58 11.38 -2.23
N GLN A 115 -9.42 11.84 -1.31
CA GLN A 115 -8.93 12.41 -0.06
C GLN A 115 -8.41 11.31 0.84
N THR A 116 -7.45 11.64 1.70
CA THR A 116 -6.96 10.74 2.73
C THR A 116 -8.09 10.40 3.70
N PRO A 117 -8.42 9.12 3.90
CA PRO A 117 -9.42 8.73 4.89
C PRO A 117 -9.01 9.17 6.30
N ARG A 118 -9.97 9.54 7.13
CA ARG A 118 -9.72 9.94 8.53
C ARG A 118 -8.96 8.88 9.33
N TRP A 119 -9.30 7.60 9.14
CA TRP A 119 -8.64 6.49 9.83
C TRP A 119 -7.14 6.36 9.47
N LEU A 120 -6.75 6.87 8.30
CA LEU A 120 -5.37 6.89 7.81
C LEU A 120 -4.69 8.25 8.09
N GLY A 121 -5.24 9.05 9.00
CA GLY A 121 -4.68 10.36 9.38
C GLY A 121 -4.96 11.47 8.36
N GLY A 122 -6.04 11.36 7.58
CA GLY A 122 -6.49 12.41 6.68
C GLY A 122 -7.18 13.57 7.40
N LEU A 123 -6.83 14.79 6.99
CA LEU A 123 -7.40 16.03 7.53
C LEU A 123 -8.72 16.41 6.83
N PRO A 124 -9.63 17.13 7.52
CA PRO A 124 -10.92 17.52 6.95
C PRO A 124 -10.84 18.72 5.99
N ASN A 125 -9.68 19.40 5.93
CA ASN A 125 -9.50 20.61 5.14
C ASN A 125 -8.16 20.57 4.37
N ARG A 126 -7.99 21.54 3.47
CA ARG A 126 -6.81 21.70 2.59
C ARG A 126 -5.96 22.90 2.96
N GLN A 127 -5.89 23.21 4.26
CA GLN A 127 -5.27 24.44 4.75
C GLN A 127 -3.79 24.51 4.35
N ARG A 128 -3.07 23.40 4.47
CA ARG A 128 -1.64 23.30 4.15
C ARG A 128 -1.35 23.58 2.68
N GLU A 129 -2.16 23.04 1.78
CA GLU A 129 -2.01 23.34 0.35
C GLU A 129 -2.33 24.79 0.04
N ASN A 130 -3.39 25.33 0.64
CA ASN A 130 -3.76 26.73 0.44
C ASN A 130 -2.67 27.68 0.94
N ASP A 131 -2.06 27.39 2.09
CA ASP A 131 -0.97 28.18 2.66
C ASP A 131 0.27 28.11 1.78
N LEU A 132 0.67 26.92 1.32
CA LEU A 132 1.84 26.73 0.45
C LEU A 132 1.69 27.43 -0.91
N ILE A 133 0.47 27.47 -1.45
CA ILE A 133 0.16 28.21 -2.69
C ILE A 133 0.17 29.71 -2.44
N ARG A 134 -0.42 30.17 -1.33
CA ARG A 134 -0.50 31.59 -0.98
C ARG A 134 0.86 32.20 -0.63
N SER A 135 1.72 31.46 0.08
CA SER A 135 3.09 31.86 0.41
C SER A 135 3.99 31.90 -0.82
N ARG A 136 3.57 31.29 -1.93
CA ARG A 136 4.34 31.10 -3.18
C ARG A 136 5.58 30.21 -3.02
N GLU A 137 5.83 29.63 -1.84
CA GLU A 137 6.94 28.70 -1.58
C GLU A 137 6.84 27.43 -2.42
N ILE A 138 5.63 27.05 -2.85
CA ILE A 138 5.43 25.92 -3.76
C ILE A 138 6.31 26.02 -5.01
N PHE A 139 6.60 27.23 -5.50
CA PHE A 139 7.38 27.42 -6.72
C PHE A 139 8.88 27.20 -6.53
N ASN A 140 9.37 27.09 -5.28
CA ASN A 140 10.74 26.65 -5.00
C ASN A 140 10.90 25.15 -5.29
N TYR A 141 9.84 24.38 -5.06
CA TYR A 141 9.79 22.94 -5.33
C TYR A 141 9.31 22.61 -6.74
N LEU A 142 8.37 23.41 -7.25
CA LEU A 142 7.66 23.19 -8.52
C LEU A 142 7.58 24.49 -9.34
N PRO A 143 8.71 24.99 -9.88
CA PRO A 143 8.74 26.19 -10.72
C PRO A 143 7.79 26.12 -11.92
N GLU A 144 7.51 24.92 -12.43
CA GLU A 144 6.63 24.67 -13.57
C GLU A 144 5.15 25.03 -13.32
N LEU A 145 4.77 25.32 -12.07
CA LEU A 145 3.39 25.67 -11.72
C LEU A 145 3.13 27.19 -11.71
N LYS A 146 4.15 28.03 -11.94
CA LYS A 146 4.07 29.50 -11.82
C LYS A 146 2.96 30.14 -12.66
N ASP A 147 2.69 29.60 -13.83
CA ASP A 147 1.71 30.16 -14.78
C ASP A 147 0.28 29.64 -14.54
N LEU A 148 0.08 28.76 -13.54
CA LEU A 148 -1.23 28.19 -13.23
C LEU A 148 -1.95 28.98 -12.15
N ARG A 149 -3.29 29.01 -12.22
CA ARG A 149 -4.11 29.64 -11.18
C ARG A 149 -4.07 28.79 -9.90
N PRO A 150 -4.23 29.38 -8.69
CA PRO A 150 -4.23 28.66 -7.42
C PRO A 150 -5.13 27.41 -7.38
N ARG A 151 -6.34 27.51 -7.96
CA ARG A 151 -7.27 26.39 -8.04
C ARG A 151 -6.76 25.23 -8.91
N GLU A 152 -6.00 25.52 -9.97
CA GLU A 152 -5.41 24.51 -10.85
C GLU A 152 -4.25 23.80 -10.17
N ILE A 153 -3.45 24.56 -9.42
CA ILE A 153 -2.37 24.02 -8.57
C ILE A 153 -2.96 23.09 -7.50
N GLY A 154 -3.97 23.53 -6.75
CA GLY A 154 -4.59 22.75 -5.67
C GLY A 154 -5.21 21.42 -6.11
N ARG A 155 -5.55 21.28 -7.40
CA ARG A 155 -6.05 20.01 -7.98
C ARG A 155 -4.92 19.00 -8.27
N ARG A 156 -3.67 19.45 -8.28
CA ARG A 156 -2.49 18.66 -8.66
C ARG A 156 -1.60 18.32 -7.48
N ILE A 157 -1.90 18.82 -6.29
CA ILE A 157 -1.06 18.62 -5.11
C ILE A 157 -1.85 18.08 -3.94
N PHE A 158 -1.15 17.49 -2.98
CA PHE A 158 -1.57 17.28 -1.59
C PHE A 158 -0.39 17.57 -0.68
N VAL A 159 -0.65 18.09 0.52
CA VAL A 159 0.40 18.29 1.54
C VAL A 159 -0.02 17.56 2.80
N GLU A 160 0.80 16.59 3.19
CA GLU A 160 0.46 15.63 4.25
C GLU A 160 1.58 15.57 5.27
N GLU A 161 1.20 15.54 6.55
CA GLU A 161 2.12 15.30 7.65
C GLU A 161 2.16 13.81 7.97
N PHE A 162 3.37 13.32 8.23
CA PHE A 162 3.67 11.95 8.57
C PHE A 162 4.30 11.91 9.95
N PRO A 163 3.61 11.35 10.95
CA PRO A 163 4.21 11.07 12.24
C PRO A 163 5.07 9.80 12.12
N TRP A 164 6.35 9.94 12.40
CA TRP A 164 7.29 8.83 12.53
C TRP A 164 7.76 8.73 13.98
N ARG A 165 8.33 7.59 14.37
CA ARG A 165 9.02 7.46 15.66
C ARG A 165 10.13 8.49 15.85
N ALA A 166 10.81 8.86 14.76
CA ALA A 166 11.93 9.81 14.79
C ALA A 166 11.52 11.29 14.78
N GLY A 167 10.23 11.59 14.62
CA GLY A 167 9.70 12.95 14.48
C GLY A 167 8.59 13.03 13.43
N SER A 168 8.14 14.23 13.08
CA SER A 168 7.18 14.42 11.99
C SER A 168 7.84 15.01 10.75
N GLU A 169 7.35 14.61 9.58
CA GLU A 169 7.75 15.18 8.30
C GLU A 169 6.53 15.70 7.54
N LEU A 170 6.67 16.86 6.92
CA LEU A 170 5.67 17.42 6.01
C LEU A 170 6.09 17.13 4.57
N ILE A 171 5.22 16.47 3.80
CA ILE A 171 5.54 16.02 2.44
C ILE A 171 4.50 16.57 1.46
N LEU A 172 5.01 17.23 0.42
CA LEU A 172 4.27 17.65 -0.75
C LEU A 172 4.23 16.51 -1.78
N PHE A 173 3.02 16.10 -2.16
CA PHE A 173 2.75 15.18 -3.25
C PHE A 173 2.27 15.98 -4.45
N TYR A 174 2.99 15.93 -5.56
CA TYR A 174 2.62 16.56 -6.82
C TYR A 174 2.31 15.51 -7.88
N PHE A 175 1.20 15.69 -8.59
CA PHE A 175 0.74 14.83 -9.67
C PHE A 175 0.87 15.55 -11.01
N PRO A 176 1.96 15.29 -11.76
CA PRO A 176 2.12 15.82 -13.11
C PRO A 176 1.00 15.32 -14.04
N PRO A 177 0.58 16.13 -15.03
CA PRO A 177 -0.32 15.67 -16.08
C PRO A 177 0.18 14.37 -16.73
N GLY A 178 -0.72 13.41 -16.93
CA GLY A 178 -0.41 12.13 -17.60
C GLY A 178 0.33 11.10 -16.75
N ARG A 179 0.76 11.40 -15.51
CA ARG A 179 1.38 10.42 -14.61
C ARG A 179 0.38 9.84 -13.62
N ARG A 180 0.56 8.55 -13.30
CA ARG A 180 -0.27 7.82 -12.31
C ARG A 180 0.17 8.05 -10.87
N SER A 181 1.48 8.20 -10.63
CA SER A 181 2.05 8.37 -9.28
C SER A 181 2.64 9.76 -9.05
N ALA A 182 2.65 10.18 -7.79
CA ALA A 182 3.15 11.49 -7.38
C ALA A 182 4.69 11.59 -7.40
N ARG A 183 5.19 12.79 -7.71
CA ARG A 183 6.51 13.27 -7.28
C ARG A 183 6.39 13.80 -5.86
N THR A 184 7.31 13.44 -4.97
CA THR A 184 7.26 13.83 -3.57
C THR A 184 8.41 14.75 -3.19
N PHE A 185 8.13 15.76 -2.36
CA PHE A 185 9.11 16.72 -1.86
C PHE A 185 8.93 16.86 -0.35
N ARG A 186 10.04 16.77 0.41
CA ARG A 186 10.01 17.09 1.84
C ARG A 186 10.03 18.61 1.98
N LEU A 187 9.11 19.14 2.76
CA LEU A 187 9.03 20.56 3.08
C LEU A 187 9.88 20.82 4.33
N SER A 188 10.77 21.81 4.25
CA SER A 188 11.59 22.31 5.36
C SER A 188 10.83 23.31 6.22
#